data_AF-A0A2S1KV76-F1
#
_entry.id   AF-A0A2S1KV76-F1
#
_cell.length_a   1.000
_cell.length_b   1.000
_cell.length_c   1.000
_cell.angle_alpha   90.00
_cell.angle_beta   90.00
_cell.angle_gamma   90.00
#
_symmetry.space_group_name_H-M   'P 1'
#
loop_
_entity.id
_entity.type
_entity.pdbx_description
1 polymer ?
#
loop_
_entity_poly.entity_id
_entity_poly.type
_entity_poly.pdbx_seq_one_letter_code
_entity_poly.pdbx_strand_id
1 'polypeptide(L)'
;MKKNIIKSKSVVLFSATTLLMGGIVTTDSINLLNTSKIYAASSRTVSVQPVDFLKYFQRNGSAANFSYNLSNFVQTLTPDQQSQVGNITLINKVDMSQNFVFKGEINLGNKSTNPQGADGIGILFHPGDTNVVGGKGGAAGIGGVPGAFGFKLDTFYNSAGESGLFQPDPNMGGRSVHLLMGLREQL
;
A
#
# COMPACT_ATOMS: atom_id res chain seq x y z
N MET A 1 -23.59 -20.10 -6.05
CA MET A 1 -24.39 -19.92 -4.81
C MET A 1 -24.59 -18.43 -4.55
N LYS A 2 -25.81 -18.04 -4.19
CA LYS A 2 -26.25 -16.65 -3.96
C LYS A 2 -25.61 -16.08 -2.68
N LYS A 3 -25.15 -14.83 -2.75
CA LYS A 3 -24.64 -14.04 -1.64
C LYS A 3 -25.83 -13.39 -0.93
N ASN A 4 -26.05 -13.69 0.35
CA ASN A 4 -26.99 -12.93 1.18
C ASN A 4 -26.28 -12.41 2.45
N ILE A 5 -25.85 -11.16 2.31
CA ILE A 5 -25.93 -10.03 3.25
C ILE A 5 -26.34 -10.39 4.69
N ILE A 6 -25.38 -10.35 5.62
CA ILE A 6 -25.65 -10.25 7.05
C ILE A 6 -25.86 -8.75 7.36
N LYS A 7 -27.12 -8.32 7.47
CA LYS A 7 -27.44 -7.07 8.16
C LYS A 7 -27.32 -7.37 9.65
N SER A 8 -26.34 -6.78 10.34
CA SER A 8 -26.30 -6.79 11.79
C SER A 8 -27.53 -6.05 12.30
N LYS A 9 -28.56 -6.79 12.72
CA LYS A 9 -29.64 -6.25 13.53
C LYS A 9 -29.25 -6.55 14.97
N SER A 10 -28.73 -5.53 15.65
CA SER A 10 -28.50 -5.60 17.09
C SER A 10 -29.75 -6.12 17.79
N VAL A 11 -29.60 -7.15 18.60
CA VAL A 11 -30.66 -7.68 19.45
C VAL A 11 -30.57 -6.95 20.78
N VAL A 12 -31.59 -6.16 21.10
CA VAL A 12 -31.80 -5.63 22.45
C VAL A 12 -32.87 -6.51 23.10
N LEU A 13 -32.48 -7.33 24.07
CA LEU A 13 -33.43 -8.06 24.91
C LEU A 13 -33.96 -7.11 25.99
N PHE A 14 -35.24 -6.79 25.96
CA PHE A 14 -35.97 -6.31 27.13
C PHE A 14 -36.86 -7.45 27.63
N SER A 15 -36.54 -8.07 28.76
CA SER A 15 -37.48 -8.99 29.42
C SER A 15 -38.51 -8.18 30.20
N ALA A 16 -39.78 -8.23 29.79
CA ALA A 16 -40.87 -7.72 30.60
C ALA A 16 -41.17 -8.75 31.71
N THR A 17 -40.86 -8.40 32.97
CA THR A 17 -41.34 -9.14 34.13
C THR A 17 -42.59 -8.43 34.65
N THR A 18 -43.76 -9.07 34.56
CA THR A 18 -44.98 -8.61 35.23
C THR A 18 -44.87 -8.92 36.72
N LEU A 19 -44.91 -7.90 37.56
CA LEU A 19 -45.17 -8.04 39.00
C LEU A 19 -46.56 -7.47 39.29
N LEU A 20 -47.48 -8.35 39.67
CA LEU A 20 -48.67 -7.96 40.42
C LEU A 20 -48.21 -7.50 41.82
N MET A 21 -48.78 -6.37 42.24
CA MET A 21 -48.79 -5.84 43.61
C MET A 21 -47.49 -5.17 44.12
N GLY A 22 -47.55 -3.84 44.15
CA GLY A 22 -47.14 -3.04 45.31
C GLY A 22 -45.66 -3.06 45.70
N GLY A 23 -44.78 -2.60 44.82
CA GLY A 23 -43.40 -2.28 45.19
C GLY A 23 -42.75 -1.38 44.14
N ILE A 24 -42.44 -0.14 44.50
CA ILE A 24 -41.62 0.75 43.68
C ILE A 24 -40.22 0.16 43.64
N VAL A 25 -39.77 -0.29 42.48
CA VAL A 25 -38.35 -0.59 42.26
C VAL A 25 -37.67 0.75 41.97
N THR A 26 -37.06 1.33 43.00
CA THR A 26 -36.08 2.40 42.81
C THR A 26 -34.80 1.77 42.29
N THR A 27 -34.59 1.79 40.98
CA THR A 27 -33.26 1.50 40.46
C THR A 27 -32.41 2.76 40.65
N ASP A 28 -31.68 2.82 41.75
CA ASP A 28 -30.53 3.71 41.86
C ASP A 28 -29.66 3.47 40.62
N SER A 29 -29.37 4.56 39.91
CA SER A 29 -28.80 4.53 38.57
C SER A 29 -27.49 3.74 38.57
N ILE A 30 -27.55 2.49 38.12
CA ILE A 30 -26.35 1.69 37.94
C ILE A 30 -25.62 2.30 36.74
N ASN A 31 -24.59 3.10 37.01
CA ASN A 31 -23.60 3.59 36.04
C ASN A 31 -22.71 2.41 35.56
N LEU A 32 -23.32 1.28 35.19
CA LEU A 32 -22.66 0.04 34.75
C LEU A 32 -22.91 -0.25 33.27
N LEU A 33 -23.21 0.79 32.50
CA LEU A 33 -23.02 0.80 31.07
C LEU A 33 -21.79 1.66 30.76
N ASN A 34 -20.63 1.17 31.21
CA ASN A 34 -19.40 1.41 30.45
C ASN A 34 -19.59 0.70 29.11
N THR A 35 -20.33 1.35 28.20
CA THR A 35 -20.32 1.02 26.79
C THR A 35 -18.92 1.40 26.29
N SER A 36 -17.97 0.52 26.55
CA SER A 36 -16.80 0.41 25.70
C SER A 36 -17.37 0.21 24.31
N LYS A 37 -17.11 1.14 23.37
CA LYS A 37 -17.30 0.80 21.96
C LYS A 37 -16.47 -0.44 21.69
N ILE A 38 -17.11 -1.60 21.61
CA ILE A 38 -16.46 -2.81 21.11
C ILE A 38 -16.46 -2.65 19.60
N TYR A 39 -15.41 -2.03 19.08
CA TYR A 39 -15.12 -2.13 17.66
C TYR A 39 -14.81 -3.59 17.39
N ALA A 40 -15.51 -4.22 16.44
CA ALA A 40 -15.10 -5.51 15.94
C ALA A 40 -13.74 -5.34 15.24
N ALA A 41 -12.64 -5.53 15.97
CA ALA A 41 -11.32 -5.65 15.38
C ALA A 41 -11.20 -7.05 14.76
N SER A 42 -11.81 -7.25 13.59
CA SER A 42 -11.30 -8.31 12.73
C SER A 42 -10.13 -7.72 11.96
N SER A 43 -8.95 -7.66 12.59
CA SER A 43 -7.72 -7.57 11.81
C SER A 43 -7.72 -8.79 10.89
N ARG A 44 -8.09 -8.58 9.62
CA ARG A 44 -8.14 -9.63 8.62
C ARG A 44 -6.78 -9.66 7.98
N THR A 45 -5.94 -10.56 8.44
CA THR A 45 -4.69 -10.88 7.74
C THR A 45 -5.04 -11.31 6.32
N VAL A 46 -4.50 -10.61 5.32
CA VAL A 46 -4.64 -10.95 3.91
C VAL A 46 -3.31 -11.52 3.45
N SER A 47 -3.30 -12.78 3.01
CA SER A 47 -2.17 -13.36 2.28
C SER A 47 -2.45 -13.24 0.79
N VAL A 48 -1.62 -12.51 0.06
CA VAL A 48 -1.68 -12.44 -1.41
C VAL A 48 -0.72 -13.48 -1.97
N GLN A 49 -1.25 -14.47 -2.69
CA GLN A 49 -0.44 -15.46 -3.40
C GLN A 49 -0.15 -14.96 -4.82
N PRO A 50 0.94 -15.41 -5.47
CA PRO A 50 1.24 -15.02 -6.85
C PRO A 50 0.10 -15.27 -7.83
N VAL A 51 -0.71 -16.31 -7.60
CA VAL A 51 -1.88 -16.65 -8.43
C VAL A 51 -3.01 -15.61 -8.32
N ASP A 52 -3.06 -14.89 -7.20
CA ASP A 52 -4.09 -13.89 -6.89
C ASP A 52 -3.66 -12.47 -7.30
N PHE A 53 -2.51 -12.30 -7.97
CA PHE A 53 -1.94 -11.00 -8.27
C PHE A 53 -2.97 -10.01 -8.86
N LEU A 54 -3.70 -10.42 -9.91
CA LEU A 54 -4.67 -9.57 -10.60
C LEU A 54 -5.95 -9.27 -9.79
N LYS A 55 -6.16 -9.94 -8.65
CA LYS A 55 -7.26 -9.65 -7.72
C LYS A 55 -6.92 -8.52 -6.76
N TYR A 56 -5.64 -8.34 -6.45
CA TYR A 56 -5.18 -7.40 -5.43
C TYR A 56 -4.39 -6.22 -6.00
N PHE A 57 -3.81 -6.38 -7.19
CA PHE A 57 -3.01 -5.35 -7.85
C PHE A 57 -3.66 -4.87 -9.14
N GLN A 58 -3.60 -3.56 -9.36
CA GLN A 58 -3.89 -2.91 -10.62
C GLN A 58 -2.58 -2.60 -11.34
N ARG A 59 -2.57 -2.76 -12.68
CA ARG A 59 -1.44 -2.44 -13.55
C ARG A 59 -1.73 -1.13 -14.28
N ASN A 60 -0.79 -0.19 -14.28
CA ASN A 60 -0.96 1.13 -14.89
C ASN A 60 0.22 1.49 -15.80
N GLY A 61 0.00 2.44 -16.72
CA GLY A 61 1.02 2.87 -17.68
C GLY A 61 1.48 1.72 -18.57
N SER A 62 2.78 1.68 -18.88
CA SER A 62 3.38 0.62 -19.70
C SER A 62 3.08 -0.79 -19.16
N ALA A 63 2.98 -0.97 -17.84
CA ALA A 63 2.70 -2.28 -17.22
C ALA A 63 1.34 -2.86 -17.63
N ALA A 64 0.36 -2.02 -17.96
CA ALA A 64 -0.96 -2.48 -18.40
C ALA A 64 -0.89 -3.25 -19.73
N ASN A 65 0.11 -2.96 -20.57
CA ASN A 65 0.34 -3.59 -21.87
C ASN A 65 1.00 -4.97 -21.79
N PHE A 66 1.48 -5.37 -20.60
CA PHE A 66 2.11 -6.67 -20.38
C PHE A 66 1.27 -7.51 -19.44
N SER A 67 0.65 -8.55 -19.97
CA SER A 67 -0.09 -9.54 -19.18
C SER A 67 0.79 -10.14 -18.09
N TYR A 68 0.24 -10.27 -16.88
CA TYR A 68 0.90 -10.98 -15.80
C TYR A 68 1.11 -12.45 -16.19
N ASN A 69 2.36 -12.91 -16.15
CA ASN A 69 2.70 -14.25 -16.57
C ASN A 69 2.45 -15.26 -15.44
N LEU A 70 1.46 -16.14 -15.61
CA LEU A 70 1.09 -17.15 -14.61
C LEU A 70 2.01 -18.36 -14.58
N SER A 71 2.91 -18.56 -15.56
CA SER A 71 3.85 -19.68 -15.54
C SER A 71 5.07 -19.42 -14.67
N ASN A 72 5.49 -18.16 -14.56
CA ASN A 72 6.65 -17.74 -13.76
C ASN A 72 6.36 -16.61 -12.77
N PHE A 73 5.10 -16.18 -12.66
CA PHE A 73 4.62 -15.16 -11.73
C PHE A 73 5.28 -13.79 -11.88
N VAL A 74 5.57 -13.39 -13.12
CA VAL A 74 6.23 -12.12 -13.43
C VAL A 74 5.25 -11.09 -13.96
N GLN A 75 5.26 -9.89 -13.36
CA GLN A 75 4.69 -8.67 -13.95
C GLN A 75 5.81 -7.80 -14.51
N THR A 76 5.77 -7.51 -15.81
CA THR A 76 6.66 -6.52 -16.42
C THR A 76 6.15 -5.10 -16.14
N LEU A 77 6.97 -4.26 -15.50
CA LEU A 77 6.65 -2.84 -15.31
C LEU A 77 6.96 -2.03 -16.58
N THR A 78 8.17 -2.21 -17.11
CA THR A 78 8.64 -1.60 -18.36
C THR A 78 9.42 -2.62 -19.19
N PRO A 79 9.34 -2.58 -20.52
CA PRO A 79 10.28 -3.28 -21.39
C PRO A 79 11.63 -2.53 -21.44
N ASP A 80 12.67 -3.17 -21.99
CA ASP A 80 13.96 -2.51 -22.30
C ASP A 80 13.80 -1.59 -23.53
N GLN A 81 13.07 -0.49 -23.34
CA GLN A 81 12.78 0.53 -24.34
C GLN A 81 12.78 1.91 -23.69
N GLN A 82 13.05 2.94 -24.49
CA GLN A 82 13.06 4.32 -24.00
C GLN A 82 11.65 4.80 -23.61
N SER A 83 11.61 5.76 -22.68
CA SER A 83 10.41 6.54 -22.33
C SER A 83 9.23 5.70 -21.82
N GLN A 84 9.52 4.62 -21.09
CA GLN A 84 8.50 3.76 -20.50
C GLN A 84 8.25 4.10 -19.03
N VAL A 85 6.99 4.14 -18.63
CA VAL A 85 6.58 4.36 -17.25
C VAL A 85 5.44 3.40 -16.94
N GLY A 86 5.70 2.45 -16.06
CA GLY A 86 4.70 1.48 -15.61
C GLY A 86 4.79 1.27 -14.11
N ASN A 87 3.65 0.99 -13.50
CA ASN A 87 3.56 0.70 -12.07
C ASN A 87 2.47 -0.33 -11.79
N ILE A 88 2.54 -0.88 -10.58
CA ILE A 88 1.46 -1.66 -9.99
C ILE A 88 1.06 -1.02 -8.67
N THR A 89 -0.23 -0.98 -8.38
CA THR A 89 -0.75 -0.48 -7.10
C THR A 89 -1.66 -1.51 -6.47
N LEU A 90 -1.69 -1.55 -5.13
CA LEU A 90 -2.71 -2.32 -4.43
C LEU A 90 -4.06 -1.66 -4.66
N ILE A 91 -5.09 -2.46 -4.91
CA ILE A 91 -6.46 -1.94 -5.09
C ILE A 91 -7.05 -1.47 -3.74
N ASN A 92 -6.58 -2.03 -2.62
CA ASN A 92 -7.02 -1.70 -1.27
C ASN A 92 -5.87 -1.14 -0.41
N LYS A 93 -6.19 -0.27 0.55
CA LYS A 93 -5.21 0.25 1.52
C LYS A 93 -4.72 -0.84 2.48
N VAL A 94 -3.46 -0.73 2.88
CA VAL A 94 -2.84 -1.55 3.93
C VAL A 94 -2.96 -0.81 5.27
N ASP A 95 -3.32 -1.54 6.33
CA ASP A 95 -3.27 -1.01 7.69
C ASP A 95 -1.82 -1.01 8.20
N MET A 96 -1.20 0.16 8.19
CA MET A 96 0.21 0.34 8.60
C MET A 96 0.41 0.27 10.12
N SER A 97 -0.65 0.11 10.93
CA SER A 97 -0.53 -0.22 12.36
C SER A 97 -0.21 -1.70 12.61
N GLN A 98 -0.34 -2.53 11.58
CA GLN A 98 -0.10 -3.97 11.62
C GLN A 98 1.18 -4.33 10.87
N ASN A 99 1.80 -5.44 11.26
CA ASN A 99 2.94 -5.98 10.53
C ASN A 99 2.53 -6.43 9.13
N PHE A 100 3.37 -6.16 8.14
CA PHE A 100 3.24 -6.71 6.79
C PHE A 100 4.58 -7.28 6.34
N VAL A 101 4.54 -8.22 5.39
CA VAL A 101 5.73 -8.81 4.79
C VAL A 101 5.54 -8.86 3.29
N PHE A 102 6.48 -8.30 2.55
CA PHE A 102 6.58 -8.45 1.09
C PHE A 102 7.76 -9.38 0.78
N LYS A 103 7.50 -10.47 0.05
CA LYS A 103 8.52 -11.39 -0.46
C LYS A 103 8.36 -11.51 -1.95
N GLY A 104 9.44 -11.33 -2.68
CA GLY A 104 9.44 -11.43 -4.12
C GLY A 104 10.85 -11.23 -4.68
N GLU A 105 10.93 -11.31 -6.00
CA GLU A 105 12.15 -11.08 -6.76
C GLU A 105 11.95 -9.85 -7.63
N ILE A 106 13.03 -9.10 -7.85
CA ILE A 106 13.03 -7.92 -8.69
C ILE A 106 14.12 -8.09 -9.74
N ASN A 107 13.73 -7.94 -11.00
CA ASN A 107 14.64 -7.85 -12.13
C ASN A 107 14.87 -6.37 -12.45
N LEU A 108 16.09 -5.87 -12.20
CA LEU A 108 16.49 -4.48 -12.51
C LEU A 108 17.02 -4.28 -13.93
N GLY A 109 16.93 -5.33 -14.77
CA GLY A 109 17.52 -5.34 -16.09
C GLY A 109 19.01 -5.74 -16.08
N ASN A 110 19.66 -5.53 -17.22
CA ASN A 110 21.04 -5.96 -17.48
C ASN A 110 22.01 -4.79 -17.71
N LYS A 111 21.57 -3.54 -17.46
CA LYS A 111 22.37 -2.32 -17.66
C LYS A 111 22.41 -1.51 -16.36
N SER A 112 23.54 -0.87 -16.10
CA SER A 112 23.69 0.19 -15.10
C SER A 112 23.78 1.55 -15.79
N THR A 113 23.85 2.66 -15.04
CA THR A 113 23.96 4.03 -15.58
C THR A 113 24.85 4.12 -16.82
N ASN A 114 26.00 3.43 -16.78
CA ASN A 114 26.80 3.13 -17.97
C ASN A 114 26.64 1.62 -18.29
N PRO A 115 26.03 1.21 -19.41
CA PRO A 115 25.85 1.95 -20.66
C PRO A 115 24.41 2.42 -20.99
N GLN A 116 23.61 2.90 -20.01
CA GLN A 116 22.22 3.44 -20.14
C GLN A 116 21.13 2.60 -19.44
N GLY A 117 21.43 1.98 -18.30
CA GLY A 117 20.39 1.47 -17.40
C GLY A 117 19.71 2.61 -16.66
N ALA A 118 18.38 2.66 -16.71
CA ALA A 118 17.55 3.68 -16.07
C ALA A 118 16.07 3.24 -16.03
N ASP A 119 15.20 3.85 -15.23
CA ASP A 119 15.49 4.79 -14.11
C ASP A 119 15.57 4.06 -12.76
N GLY A 120 15.23 2.77 -12.72
CA GLY A 120 15.12 1.97 -11.49
C GLY A 120 13.67 1.71 -11.08
N ILE A 121 13.50 1.18 -9.87
CA ILE A 121 12.18 0.81 -9.30
C ILE A 121 12.04 1.42 -7.91
N GLY A 122 10.96 2.14 -7.65
CA GLY A 122 10.57 2.57 -6.30
C GLY A 122 9.46 1.74 -5.71
N ILE A 123 9.54 1.52 -4.41
CA ILE A 123 8.49 0.96 -3.59
C ILE A 123 7.99 2.08 -2.67
N LEU A 124 6.74 2.47 -2.87
CA LEU A 124 6.11 3.65 -2.28
C LEU A 124 5.04 3.26 -1.26
N PHE A 125 5.11 3.87 -0.08
CA PHE A 125 4.05 3.88 0.94
C PHE A 125 3.59 5.31 1.17
N HIS A 126 2.29 5.56 1.15
CA HIS A 126 1.74 6.90 1.34
C HIS A 126 0.31 6.86 1.92
N PRO A 127 -0.16 7.93 2.59
CA PRO A 127 -1.49 7.94 3.24
C PRO A 127 -2.66 8.23 2.27
N GLY A 128 -2.36 8.77 1.09
CA GLY A 128 -3.33 9.12 0.05
C GLY A 128 -4.10 7.93 -0.57
N ASP A 129 -4.77 8.17 -1.70
CA ASP A 129 -5.58 7.17 -2.40
C ASP A 129 -4.72 6.21 -3.23
N THR A 130 -5.16 4.96 -3.38
CA THR A 130 -4.37 3.85 -3.95
C THR A 130 -3.93 4.04 -5.42
N ASN A 131 -4.48 5.03 -6.11
CA ASN A 131 -4.10 5.41 -7.47
C ASN A 131 -3.02 6.52 -7.52
N VAL A 132 -2.63 7.09 -6.38
CA VAL A 132 -1.52 8.05 -6.30
C VAL A 132 -0.21 7.31 -6.48
N VAL A 133 0.63 7.80 -7.38
CA VAL A 133 1.95 7.27 -7.68
C VAL A 133 2.97 8.41 -7.76
N GLY A 134 4.23 8.14 -7.46
CA GLY A 134 5.28 9.15 -7.57
C GLY A 134 5.70 9.44 -9.01
N GLY A 135 6.52 10.46 -9.16
CA GLY A 135 7.05 10.92 -10.44
C GLY A 135 7.94 9.87 -11.14
N LYS A 136 8.05 9.99 -12.46
CA LYS A 136 8.98 9.21 -13.32
C LYS A 136 10.42 9.74 -13.22
N GLY A 137 11.37 9.08 -13.88
CA GLY A 137 12.77 9.53 -13.90
C GLY A 137 13.43 9.36 -12.54
N GLY A 138 14.28 10.31 -12.16
CA GLY A 138 14.98 10.31 -10.86
C GLY A 138 14.09 10.37 -9.61
N ALA A 139 12.79 10.66 -9.78
CA ALA A 139 11.81 10.49 -8.72
C ALA A 139 11.51 9.02 -8.39
N ALA A 140 11.90 8.09 -9.28
CA ALA A 140 11.83 6.64 -9.12
C ALA A 140 10.47 6.11 -8.66
N GLY A 141 9.36 6.76 -9.02
CA GLY A 141 8.01 6.36 -8.58
C GLY A 141 7.68 6.71 -7.12
N ILE A 142 8.53 7.49 -6.44
CA ILE A 142 8.35 7.91 -5.03
C ILE A 142 8.19 9.43 -4.93
N GLY A 143 9.07 10.17 -5.61
CA GLY A 143 9.15 11.64 -5.53
C GLY A 143 7.84 12.34 -5.88
N GLY A 144 7.57 13.46 -5.21
CA GLY A 144 6.36 14.27 -5.45
C GLY A 144 5.10 13.82 -4.70
N VAL A 145 5.15 12.75 -3.89
CA VAL A 145 4.00 12.30 -3.09
C VAL A 145 4.09 12.79 -1.64
N PRO A 146 3.16 13.64 -1.17
CA PRO A 146 3.19 14.16 0.21
C PRO A 146 2.97 13.07 1.27
N GLY A 147 3.74 13.14 2.37
CA GLY A 147 3.64 12.19 3.49
C GLY A 147 4.05 10.77 3.14
N ALA A 148 4.72 10.60 1.99
CA ALA A 148 5.18 9.31 1.54
C ALA A 148 6.54 8.95 2.12
N PHE A 149 6.76 7.64 2.22
CA PHE A 149 8.06 7.05 2.45
C PHE A 149 8.22 5.80 1.61
N GLY A 150 9.44 5.31 1.48
CA GLY A 150 9.70 4.16 0.64
C GLY A 150 11.17 3.94 0.42
N PHE A 151 11.48 3.04 -0.50
CA PHE A 151 12.84 2.80 -0.93
C PHE A 151 12.89 2.57 -2.44
N LYS A 152 13.99 3.01 -3.06
CA LYS A 152 14.27 2.77 -4.47
C LYS A 152 15.38 1.75 -4.66
N LEU A 153 15.35 1.09 -5.80
CA LEU A 153 16.43 0.31 -6.40
C LEU A 153 16.85 1.06 -7.65
N ASP A 154 17.83 1.93 -7.47
CA ASP A 154 18.23 2.90 -8.48
C ASP A 154 19.33 2.37 -9.40
N THR A 155 19.12 2.45 -10.72
CA THR A 155 20.11 2.05 -11.73
C THR A 155 20.73 3.24 -12.46
N PHE A 156 20.25 4.47 -12.21
CA PHE A 156 20.69 5.69 -12.88
C PHE A 156 21.09 6.78 -11.89
N TYR A 157 22.38 7.14 -11.88
CA TYR A 157 22.86 8.23 -11.04
C TYR A 157 22.41 9.61 -11.53
N ASN A 158 21.54 10.28 -10.77
CA ASN A 158 21.12 11.65 -10.97
C ASN A 158 22.02 12.64 -10.19
N SER A 159 22.93 13.32 -10.89
CA SER A 159 23.81 14.33 -10.28
C SER A 159 23.09 15.63 -9.87
N ALA A 160 21.86 15.82 -10.31
CA ALA A 160 21.01 16.96 -9.99
C ALA A 160 19.58 16.48 -9.70
N GLY A 161 18.91 17.16 -8.77
CA GLY A 161 17.52 16.91 -8.41
C GLY A 161 16.56 17.77 -9.22
N GLU A 162 15.27 17.54 -8.99
CA GLU A 162 14.18 18.34 -9.52
C GLU A 162 13.33 18.89 -8.37
N SER A 163 13.18 20.21 -8.32
CA SER A 163 12.51 20.90 -7.20
C SER A 163 11.10 20.36 -6.99
N GLY A 164 10.79 19.99 -5.75
CA GLY A 164 9.49 19.42 -5.39
C GLY A 164 9.31 17.94 -5.74
N LEU A 165 10.20 17.33 -6.52
CA LEU A 165 10.12 15.91 -6.89
C LEU A 165 11.17 15.05 -6.19
N PHE A 166 12.46 15.31 -6.41
CA PHE A 166 13.55 14.49 -5.85
C PHE A 166 14.84 15.28 -5.68
N GLN A 167 15.69 14.81 -4.77
CA GLN A 167 17.03 15.36 -4.53
C GLN A 167 18.08 14.60 -5.36
N PRO A 168 19.24 15.21 -5.65
CA PRO A 168 20.36 14.50 -6.28
C PRO A 168 20.74 13.24 -5.52
N ASP A 169 21.26 12.25 -6.24
CA ASP A 169 21.77 11.03 -5.62
C ASP A 169 23.05 11.28 -4.81
N PRO A 170 23.23 10.60 -3.67
CA PRO A 170 24.48 10.64 -2.93
C PRO A 170 25.65 10.24 -3.84
N ASN A 171 26.74 11.00 -3.78
CA ASN A 171 27.94 10.69 -4.55
C ASN A 171 28.66 9.48 -3.94
N MET A 172 28.53 8.31 -4.57
CA MET A 172 29.00 7.02 -4.05
C MET A 172 30.16 6.41 -4.86
N GLY A 173 30.91 7.21 -5.65
CA GLY A 173 32.14 6.72 -6.29
C GLY A 173 31.98 5.74 -7.46
N GLY A 174 30.81 5.74 -8.14
CA GLY A 174 30.71 5.26 -9.52
C GLY A 174 30.22 3.83 -9.77
N ARG A 175 29.76 3.07 -8.76
CA ARG A 175 29.10 1.76 -8.97
C ARG A 175 28.13 1.44 -7.84
N SER A 176 26.81 1.57 -8.01
CA SER A 176 25.84 1.04 -7.02
C SER A 176 24.43 0.94 -7.56
N VAL A 177 23.75 -0.17 -7.22
CA VAL A 177 22.31 -0.17 -6.98
C VAL A 177 22.12 0.43 -5.59
N HIS A 178 21.43 1.57 -5.49
CA HIS A 178 21.27 2.28 -4.22
C HIS A 178 19.93 1.92 -3.58
N LEU A 179 19.95 1.40 -2.35
CA LEU A 179 18.77 1.28 -1.49
C LEU A 179 18.68 2.51 -0.57
N LEU A 180 17.93 3.54 -1.00
CA LEU A 180 17.78 4.77 -0.22
C LEU A 180 16.37 4.82 0.37
N MET A 181 16.25 4.95 1.70
CA MET A 181 14.98 5.25 2.35
C MET A 181 14.65 6.73 2.18
N GLY A 182 13.53 7.03 1.54
CA GLY A 182 13.03 8.40 1.41
C GLY A 182 12.06 8.74 2.55
N LEU A 183 12.36 9.78 3.33
CA LEU A 183 11.41 10.44 4.24
C LEU A 183 11.32 11.89 3.79
N ARG A 184 10.12 12.36 3.42
CA ARG A 184 9.90 13.80 3.21
C ARG A 184 8.89 14.29 4.23
N GLU A 185 9.38 14.82 5.33
CA GLU A 185 8.59 15.74 6.15
C GLU A 185 8.50 17.07 5.39
N GLN A 186 7.29 17.52 5.10
CA GLN A 186 7.04 18.90 4.68
C GLN A 186 6.93 19.72 5.97
N LEU A 187 7.87 20.63 6.21
CA LEU A 187 7.61 21.85 6.98
C LEU A 187 7.03 22.89 6.03
#